data_AF-U4UXM1-F1
#
_entry.id   AF-U4UXM1-F1
#
_cell.length_a   1.000
_cell.length_b   1.000
_cell.length_c   1.000
_cell.angle_alpha   90.00
_cell.angle_beta   90.00
_cell.angle_gamma   90.00
#
_symmetry.space_group_name_H-M   'P 1'
#
loop_
_entity.id
_entity.type
_entity.pdbx_description
1 polymer ?
#
loop_
_entity_poly.entity_id
_entity_poly.type
_entity_poly.pdbx_seq_one_letter_code
_entity_poly.pdbx_strand_id
1 'polypeptide(L)'
;MTFWIIAAGAALILAFFLFRTLISPVPTDESETQLAIYKDQLSEIERDEARGTLTADEAKRLRTEVSRRILAADDAQKIAPKSMSATEVAAVVAIVVVTLLGGGLWTYSKLGVPGYDDLPRAERFARAAKMRENRATQEDVWNRLPAEVLNEAEGQYADLVKKLRETVEKRPDDIEGHRILVGVETGLENYRAALRAQKRILDILAGQAGAEDFFEYAQFMIFASGMYVSPEAEDALRAALARDPANEGALYYMGLMMLQNDRADVAFSTWRRLLNEGDPEAPWQQFIRQDIEEVAAMAGAVNFELPAPRLKGPSAADIEAASDMSEEDREDFIRSMVAQLSDRLATEGGSAAEWARLISSYGILGEVENAKIIWTEAQAVFGSDQGAMEQLRAAAKSAGAIE
;
A
#
# COMPACT_ATOMS: atom_id res chain seq x y z
N MET A 1 -10.98 24.51 -13.42
CA MET A 1 -10.78 25.30 -14.67
C MET A 1 -9.54 26.21 -14.62
N THR A 2 -9.31 26.92 -13.53
CA THR A 2 -8.14 27.81 -13.31
C THR A 2 -6.80 27.10 -13.54
N PHE A 3 -6.63 25.87 -13.03
CA PHE A 3 -5.41 25.07 -13.25
C PHE A 3 -5.09 24.90 -14.74
N TRP A 4 -6.07 24.46 -15.54
CA TRP A 4 -5.90 24.21 -16.98
C TRP A 4 -5.52 25.47 -17.76
N ILE A 5 -6.10 26.62 -17.39
CA ILE A 5 -5.78 27.91 -18.02
C ILE A 5 -4.32 28.30 -17.74
N ILE A 6 -3.88 28.15 -16.49
CA ILE A 6 -2.50 28.47 -16.08
C ILE A 6 -1.51 27.52 -16.77
N ALA A 7 -1.78 26.22 -16.78
CA ALA A 7 -0.92 25.21 -17.40
C ALA A 7 -0.79 25.42 -18.92
N ALA A 8 -1.91 25.66 -19.62
CA ALA A 8 -1.90 25.94 -21.05
C ALA A 8 -1.17 27.25 -21.37
N GLY A 9 -1.38 28.31 -20.57
CA GLY A 9 -0.67 29.57 -20.70
C GLY A 9 0.84 29.41 -20.55
N ALA A 10 1.30 28.68 -19.53
CA ALA A 10 2.71 28.39 -19.32
C ALA A 10 3.33 27.58 -20.48
N ALA A 11 2.61 26.58 -20.98
CA ALA A 11 3.05 25.77 -22.13
C ALA A 11 3.20 26.62 -23.41
N LEU A 12 2.25 27.53 -23.68
CA LEU A 12 2.30 28.43 -24.83
C LEU A 12 3.46 29.42 -24.74
N ILE A 13 3.74 29.95 -23.55
CA ILE A 13 4.89 30.83 -23.31
C ILE A 13 6.20 30.07 -23.59
N LEU A 14 6.34 28.84 -23.09
CA LEU A 14 7.53 28.02 -23.33
C LEU A 14 7.69 27.71 -24.82
N ALA A 15 6.61 27.31 -25.49
CA ALA A 15 6.61 27.04 -26.93
C ALA A 15 7.02 28.27 -27.75
N PHE A 16 6.56 29.47 -27.37
CA PHE A 16 6.94 30.72 -28.01
C PHE A 16 8.44 31.00 -27.87
N PHE A 17 9.04 30.82 -26.70
CA PHE A 17 10.48 31.04 -26.51
C PHE A 17 11.32 30.01 -27.26
N LEU A 18 10.90 28.75 -27.31
CA LEU A 18 11.56 27.70 -28.11
C LEU A 18 11.48 28.03 -29.61
N PHE A 19 10.29 28.42 -30.10
CA PHE A 19 10.09 28.84 -31.48
C PHE A 19 10.99 30.03 -31.86
N ARG A 20 11.05 31.05 -31.00
CA ARG A 20 11.90 32.23 -31.21
C ARG A 20 13.39 31.86 -31.25
N THR A 21 13.81 30.94 -30.39
CA THR A 21 15.21 30.48 -30.33
C THR A 21 15.58 29.69 -31.59
N LEU A 22 14.70 28.82 -32.07
CA LEU A 22 14.94 27.97 -33.25
C LEU A 22 14.95 28.74 -34.58
N ILE A 23 14.26 29.89 -34.66
CA ILE A 23 14.21 30.73 -35.87
C ILE A 23 15.26 31.85 -35.85
N SER A 24 15.95 32.06 -34.73
CA SER A 24 17.01 33.05 -34.67
C SER A 24 18.15 32.64 -35.63
N PRO A 25 18.47 33.48 -36.64
CA PRO A 25 19.46 33.12 -37.64
C PRO A 25 20.83 32.93 -36.98
N VAL A 26 21.46 31.78 -37.22
CA VAL A 26 22.89 31.60 -36.96
C VAL A 26 23.62 32.47 -37.98
N PRO A 27 24.52 33.38 -37.56
CA PRO A 27 25.23 34.25 -38.51
C PRO A 27 26.06 33.40 -39.48
N THR A 28 25.61 33.32 -40.74
CA THR A 28 26.25 32.58 -41.86
C THR A 28 27.28 33.40 -42.62
N ASP A 29 27.52 34.66 -42.23
CA ASP A 29 28.34 35.62 -42.97
C ASP A 29 29.86 35.31 -42.92
N GLU A 30 30.30 34.48 -41.98
CA GLU A 30 31.72 34.14 -41.83
C GLU A 30 32.22 33.14 -42.88
N SER A 31 31.41 32.18 -43.36
CA SER A 31 31.90 31.09 -44.22
C SER A 31 32.10 31.51 -45.69
N GLU A 32 31.18 32.31 -46.25
CA GLU A 32 31.33 32.82 -47.62
C GLU A 32 32.49 33.82 -47.72
N THR A 33 32.65 34.68 -46.70
CA THR A 33 33.76 35.62 -46.58
C THR A 33 35.12 34.89 -46.46
N GLN A 34 35.20 33.82 -45.67
CA GLN A 34 36.43 33.02 -45.53
C GLN A 34 36.84 32.31 -46.83
N LEU A 35 35.88 31.76 -47.60
CA LEU A 35 36.18 31.11 -48.88
C LEU A 35 36.73 32.10 -49.91
N ALA A 36 36.19 33.33 -49.95
CA ALA A 36 36.70 34.40 -50.81
C ALA A 36 38.14 34.78 -50.44
N ILE A 37 38.44 34.89 -49.13
CA ILE A 37 39.80 35.17 -48.63
C ILE A 37 40.79 34.08 -49.04
N TYR A 38 40.44 32.79 -48.89
CA TYR A 38 41.34 31.70 -49.27
C TYR A 38 41.60 31.63 -50.78
N LYS A 39 40.63 32.00 -51.63
CA LYS A 39 40.82 32.11 -53.08
C LYS A 39 41.77 33.27 -53.43
N ASP A 40 41.67 34.39 -52.73
CA ASP A 40 42.55 35.53 -52.93
C ASP A 40 44.00 35.19 -52.53
N GLN A 41 44.18 34.52 -51.38
CA GLN A 41 45.48 34.00 -50.92
C GLN A 41 46.13 33.05 -51.94
N LEU A 42 45.35 32.22 -52.62
CA LEU A 42 45.86 31.34 -53.67
C LEU A 42 46.41 32.15 -54.86
N SER A 43 45.69 33.21 -55.25
CA SER A 43 46.11 34.09 -56.34
C SER A 43 47.33 34.94 -55.98
N GLU A 44 47.49 35.29 -54.69
CA GLU A 44 48.64 36.01 -54.19
C GLU A 44 49.91 35.13 -54.21
N ILE A 45 49.79 33.87 -53.77
CA ILE A 45 50.87 32.88 -53.86
C ILE A 45 51.33 32.70 -55.32
N GLU A 46 50.41 32.67 -56.28
CA GLU A 46 50.74 32.57 -57.71
C GLU A 46 51.50 33.81 -58.23
N ARG A 47 51.11 35.01 -57.79
CA ARG A 47 51.81 36.26 -58.15
C ARG A 47 53.20 36.35 -57.52
N ASP A 48 53.37 35.84 -56.31
CA ASP A 48 54.64 35.87 -55.59
C ASP A 48 55.63 34.82 -56.12
N GLU A 49 55.13 33.66 -56.56
CA GLU A 49 55.90 32.68 -57.33
C GLU A 49 56.38 33.29 -58.66
N ALA A 50 55.49 33.98 -59.40
CA ALA A 50 55.84 34.64 -60.66
C ALA A 50 56.82 35.82 -60.49
N ARG A 51 56.79 36.50 -59.34
CA ARG A 51 57.73 37.59 -58.98
C ARG A 51 59.06 37.08 -58.43
N GLY A 52 59.21 35.78 -58.22
CA GLY A 52 60.42 35.16 -57.67
C GLY A 52 60.65 35.44 -56.19
N THR A 53 59.64 35.93 -55.46
CA THR A 53 59.71 36.17 -54.01
C THR A 53 59.48 34.90 -53.20
N LEU A 54 58.86 33.88 -53.79
CA LEU A 54 58.71 32.54 -53.24
C LEU A 54 59.47 31.53 -54.10
N THR A 55 60.14 30.56 -53.48
CA THR A 55 60.71 29.42 -54.21
C THR A 55 59.58 28.47 -54.66
N ALA A 56 59.80 27.73 -55.76
CA ALA A 56 58.79 26.81 -56.31
C ALA A 56 58.34 25.74 -55.29
N ASP A 57 59.24 25.28 -54.42
CA ASP A 57 58.93 24.31 -53.37
C ASP A 57 58.07 24.92 -52.25
N GLU A 58 58.31 26.19 -51.88
CA GLU A 58 57.51 26.92 -50.89
C GLU A 58 56.12 27.25 -51.43
N ALA A 59 56.03 27.72 -52.68
CA ALA A 59 54.76 27.99 -53.36
C ALA A 59 53.89 26.73 -53.44
N LYS A 60 54.48 25.58 -53.78
CA LYS A 60 53.77 24.29 -53.84
C LYS A 60 53.24 23.86 -52.47
N ARG A 61 54.01 24.03 -51.39
CA ARG A 61 53.59 23.71 -50.01
C ARG A 61 52.44 24.61 -49.58
N LEU A 62 52.56 25.92 -49.76
CA LEU A 62 51.53 26.90 -49.39
C LEU A 62 50.24 26.68 -50.18
N ARG A 63 50.34 26.42 -51.49
CA ARG A 63 49.19 26.10 -52.35
C ARG A 63 48.45 24.86 -51.83
N THR A 64 49.18 23.82 -51.44
CA THR A 64 48.59 22.58 -50.90
C THR A 64 47.85 22.80 -49.58
N GLU A 65 48.43 23.59 -48.66
CA GLU A 65 47.81 23.91 -47.38
C GLU A 65 46.56 24.80 -47.53
N VAL A 66 46.62 25.84 -48.37
CA VAL A 66 45.45 26.69 -48.68
C VAL A 66 44.36 25.89 -49.38
N SER A 67 44.73 25.00 -50.32
CA SER A 67 43.76 24.13 -51.00
C SER A 67 43.09 23.15 -50.04
N ARG A 68 43.82 22.61 -49.06
CA ARG A 68 43.26 21.78 -47.99
C ARG A 68 42.28 22.56 -47.11
N ARG A 69 42.57 23.82 -46.80
CA ARG A 69 41.67 24.70 -46.02
C ARG A 69 40.41 25.06 -46.79
N ILE A 70 40.52 25.29 -48.10
CA ILE A 70 39.37 25.48 -48.99
C ILE A 70 38.47 24.24 -48.98
N LEU A 71 39.05 23.04 -49.10
CA LEU A 71 38.30 21.78 -49.05
C LEU A 71 37.63 21.56 -47.68
N ALA A 72 38.33 21.85 -46.57
CA ALA A 72 37.77 21.73 -45.23
C ALA A 72 36.62 22.74 -44.99
N ALA A 73 36.72 23.96 -45.51
CA ALA A 73 35.65 24.96 -45.44
C ALA A 73 34.43 24.57 -46.30
N ASP A 74 34.65 24.00 -47.49
CA ASP A 74 33.59 23.48 -48.37
C ASP A 74 32.89 22.25 -47.77
N ASP A 75 33.65 21.34 -47.15
CA ASP A 75 33.09 20.19 -46.42
C ASP A 75 32.28 20.63 -45.20
N ALA A 76 32.75 21.64 -44.45
CA ALA A 76 31.99 22.23 -43.34
C ALA A 76 30.68 22.89 -43.82
N GLN A 77 30.67 23.50 -45.00
CA GLN A 77 29.47 24.08 -45.62
C GLN A 77 28.49 23.00 -46.11
N LYS A 78 28.99 21.85 -46.58
CA LYS A 78 28.17 20.68 -46.96
C LYS A 78 27.57 19.93 -45.77
N ILE A 79 28.25 19.96 -44.62
CA ILE A 79 27.80 19.33 -43.36
C ILE A 79 26.88 20.27 -42.56
N ALA A 80 26.81 21.55 -42.91
CA ALA A 80 25.90 22.49 -42.26
C ALA A 80 24.45 21.99 -42.39
N PRO A 81 23.74 21.79 -41.26
CA PRO A 81 22.35 21.35 -41.31
C PRO A 81 21.54 22.39 -42.07
N LYS A 82 20.75 21.93 -43.03
CA LYS A 82 19.88 22.79 -43.83
C LYS A 82 18.98 23.57 -42.88
N SER A 83 19.08 24.90 -42.89
CA SER A 83 18.24 25.75 -42.05
C SER A 83 16.78 25.53 -42.43
N MET A 84 15.96 25.11 -41.47
CA MET A 84 14.52 25.00 -41.70
C MET A 84 13.96 26.40 -41.94
N SER A 85 13.05 26.51 -42.92
CA SER A 85 12.27 27.72 -43.12
C SER A 85 11.37 27.98 -41.91
N ALA A 86 10.99 29.24 -41.70
CA ALA A 86 10.07 29.61 -40.61
C ALA A 86 8.74 28.82 -40.67
N THR A 87 8.28 28.46 -41.86
CA THR A 87 7.07 27.64 -42.08
C THR A 87 7.27 26.20 -41.62
N GLU A 88 8.43 25.60 -41.88
CA GLU A 88 8.74 24.23 -41.42
C GLU A 88 8.89 24.19 -39.90
N VAL A 89 9.53 25.19 -39.29
CA VAL A 89 9.61 25.30 -37.82
C VAL A 89 8.22 25.49 -37.21
N ALA A 90 7.38 26.35 -37.81
CA ALA A 90 6.00 26.55 -37.37
C ALA A 90 5.18 25.26 -37.48
N ALA A 91 5.34 24.48 -38.56
CA ALA A 91 4.65 23.20 -38.73
C ALA A 91 5.08 22.17 -37.68
N VAL A 92 6.39 22.04 -37.40
CA VAL A 92 6.89 21.14 -36.36
C VAL A 92 6.40 21.56 -34.98
N VAL A 93 6.47 22.85 -34.66
CA VAL A 93 5.96 23.37 -33.37
C VAL A 93 4.45 23.14 -33.26
N ALA A 94 3.67 23.37 -34.31
CA ALA A 94 2.24 23.11 -34.32
C ALA A 94 1.93 21.62 -34.08
N ILE A 95 2.64 20.71 -34.76
CA ILE A 95 2.50 19.26 -34.55
C ILE A 95 2.81 18.92 -33.09
N VAL A 96 3.94 19.38 -32.55
CA VAL A 96 4.33 19.10 -31.16
C VAL A 96 3.30 19.64 -30.17
N VAL A 97 2.81 20.87 -30.35
CA VAL A 97 1.79 21.48 -29.49
C VAL A 97 0.47 20.69 -29.55
N VAL A 98 0.03 20.30 -30.75
CA VAL A 98 -1.19 19.49 -30.93
C VAL A 98 -1.01 18.11 -30.31
N THR A 99 0.14 17.46 -30.48
CA THR A 99 0.42 16.16 -29.89
C THR A 99 0.46 16.24 -28.36
N LEU A 100 1.09 17.27 -27.78
CA LEU A 100 1.18 17.42 -26.33
C LEU A 100 -0.15 17.83 -25.70
N LEU A 101 -0.82 18.85 -26.23
CA LEU A 101 -2.10 19.31 -25.69
C LEU A 101 -3.23 18.33 -26.00
N GLY A 102 -3.36 17.93 -27.26
CA GLY A 102 -4.39 16.98 -27.70
C GLY A 102 -4.17 15.59 -27.13
N GLY A 103 -2.93 15.10 -27.14
CA GLY A 103 -2.56 13.84 -26.50
C GLY A 103 -2.76 13.90 -24.99
N GLY A 104 -2.30 14.96 -24.32
CA GLY A 104 -2.49 15.13 -22.88
C GLY A 104 -3.97 15.19 -22.47
N LEU A 105 -4.80 15.94 -23.18
CA LEU A 105 -6.24 15.98 -22.94
C LEU A 105 -6.91 14.63 -23.22
N TRP A 106 -6.53 13.95 -24.31
CA TRP A 106 -7.05 12.62 -24.64
C TRP A 106 -6.66 11.59 -23.57
N THR A 107 -5.39 11.57 -23.15
CA THR A 107 -4.89 10.70 -22.09
C THR A 107 -5.58 11.00 -20.76
N TYR A 108 -5.72 12.26 -20.37
CA TYR A 108 -6.47 12.65 -19.17
C TYR A 108 -7.96 12.28 -19.26
N SER A 109 -8.57 12.34 -20.45
CA SER A 109 -9.95 11.89 -20.64
C SER A 109 -10.13 10.37 -20.51
N LYS A 110 -9.05 9.60 -20.69
CA LYS A 110 -9.06 8.13 -20.57
C LYS A 110 -8.66 7.63 -19.19
N LEU A 111 -7.70 8.28 -18.55
CA LEU A 111 -7.11 7.84 -17.27
C LEU A 111 -7.50 8.74 -16.08
N GLY A 112 -7.83 10.00 -16.33
CA GLY A 112 -8.23 10.93 -15.29
C GLY A 112 -9.71 10.85 -14.96
N VAL A 113 -10.13 11.69 -14.02
CA VAL A 113 -11.54 11.84 -13.61
C VAL A 113 -11.99 13.28 -13.93
N PRO A 114 -12.46 13.55 -15.17
CA PRO A 114 -12.92 14.89 -15.54
C PRO A 114 -14.07 15.35 -14.66
N GLY A 115 -13.99 16.58 -14.15
CA GLY A 115 -15.02 17.17 -13.29
C GLY A 115 -14.88 16.84 -11.80
N TYR A 116 -13.81 16.15 -11.40
CA TYR A 116 -13.49 15.96 -9.99
C TYR A 116 -12.89 17.24 -9.40
N ASP A 117 -13.44 17.72 -8.29
CA ASP A 117 -12.98 18.92 -7.60
C ASP A 117 -11.69 18.68 -6.81
N ASP A 118 -10.97 19.75 -6.50
CA ASP A 118 -9.64 19.75 -5.88
C ASP A 118 -9.63 19.30 -4.39
N LEU A 119 -10.76 18.73 -3.89
CA LEU A 119 -11.09 18.29 -2.52
C LEU A 119 -10.11 18.75 -1.42
N PRO A 120 -10.07 20.05 -1.08
CA PRO A 120 -9.18 20.59 -0.07
C PRO A 120 -9.39 19.90 1.29
N ARG A 121 -8.32 19.76 2.08
CA ARG A 121 -8.36 19.06 3.38
C ARG A 121 -9.50 19.53 4.30
N ALA A 122 -9.71 20.84 4.39
CA ALA A 122 -10.76 21.41 5.24
C ALA A 122 -12.17 20.99 4.77
N GLU A 123 -12.40 20.94 3.47
CA GLU A 123 -13.67 20.51 2.89
C GLU A 123 -13.90 19.01 3.10
N ARG A 124 -12.86 18.18 2.94
CA ARG A 124 -12.95 16.74 3.24
C ARG A 124 -13.33 16.49 4.69
N PHE A 125 -12.73 17.20 5.64
CA PHE A 125 -13.12 17.09 7.06
C PHE A 125 -14.55 17.57 7.32
N ALA A 126 -14.98 18.66 6.70
CA ALA A 126 -16.36 19.13 6.83
C ALA A 126 -17.36 18.12 6.23
N ARG A 127 -17.03 17.49 5.11
CA ARG A 127 -17.84 16.43 4.48
C ARG A 127 -17.94 15.20 5.38
N ALA A 128 -16.81 14.73 5.89
CA ALA A 128 -16.76 13.60 6.82
C ALA A 128 -17.57 13.86 8.11
N ALA A 129 -17.48 15.09 8.66
CA ALA A 129 -18.30 15.49 9.81
C ALA A 129 -19.79 15.43 9.49
N LYS A 130 -20.22 15.96 8.34
CA LYS A 130 -21.62 15.86 7.90
C LYS A 130 -22.06 14.41 7.67
N MET A 131 -21.21 13.54 7.10
CA MET A 131 -21.53 12.12 6.95
C MET A 131 -21.77 11.48 8.31
N ARG A 132 -20.87 11.73 9.26
CA ARG A 132 -20.93 11.22 10.63
C ARG A 132 -22.19 11.66 11.39
N GLU A 133 -22.58 12.93 11.23
CA GLU A 133 -23.80 13.51 11.83
C GLU A 133 -25.07 12.92 11.21
N ASN A 134 -25.07 12.63 9.91
CA ASN A 134 -26.25 12.14 9.18
C ASN A 134 -26.29 10.62 9.04
N ARG A 135 -25.56 9.89 9.89
CA ARG A 135 -25.58 8.43 9.90
C ARG A 135 -26.97 7.91 10.26
N ALA A 136 -27.41 6.87 9.56
CA ALA A 136 -28.64 6.17 9.90
C ALA A 136 -28.51 5.49 11.26
N THR A 137 -29.57 5.53 12.05
CA THR A 137 -29.68 4.82 13.33
C THR A 137 -29.69 3.31 13.11
N GLN A 138 -29.42 2.54 14.16
CA GLN A 138 -29.54 1.08 14.13
C GLN A 138 -30.93 0.63 13.64
N GLU A 139 -31.98 1.28 14.15
CA GLU A 139 -33.36 0.99 13.80
C GLU A 139 -33.66 1.31 12.33
N ASP A 140 -33.19 2.47 11.83
CA ASP A 140 -33.36 2.85 10.42
C ASP A 140 -32.74 1.83 9.46
N VAL A 141 -31.55 1.30 9.81
CA VAL A 141 -30.88 0.28 9.01
C VAL A 141 -31.68 -1.02 9.03
N TRP A 142 -32.13 -1.45 10.21
CA TRP A 142 -32.91 -2.68 10.33
C TRP A 142 -34.26 -2.63 9.63
N ASN A 143 -34.92 -1.48 9.64
CA ASN A 143 -36.18 -1.26 8.93
C ASN A 143 -36.04 -1.34 7.40
N ARG A 144 -34.83 -1.19 6.87
CA ARG A 144 -34.53 -1.33 5.43
C ARG A 144 -34.14 -2.76 5.06
N LEU A 145 -33.75 -3.58 6.04
CA LEU A 145 -33.39 -4.97 5.82
C LEU A 145 -34.66 -5.85 5.78
N PRO A 146 -34.60 -7.03 5.14
CA PRO A 146 -35.67 -8.01 5.24
C PRO A 146 -36.02 -8.32 6.70
N ALA A 147 -37.27 -8.71 6.92
CA ALA A 147 -37.70 -9.20 8.23
C ALA A 147 -36.79 -10.32 8.70
N GLU A 148 -36.47 -10.32 10.00
CA GLU A 148 -35.64 -11.34 10.62
C GLU A 148 -36.31 -12.71 10.47
N VAL A 149 -35.63 -13.62 9.79
CA VAL A 149 -35.99 -15.04 9.73
C VAL A 149 -34.92 -15.77 10.52
N LEU A 150 -35.34 -16.45 11.60
CA LEU A 150 -34.40 -17.22 12.41
C LEU A 150 -33.96 -18.45 11.64
N ASN A 151 -32.66 -18.63 11.52
CA ASN A 151 -32.06 -19.90 11.14
C ASN A 151 -32.35 -20.91 12.25
N GLU A 152 -32.87 -22.07 11.85
CA GLU A 152 -33.21 -23.15 12.76
C GLU A 152 -32.12 -24.21 12.76
N ALA A 153 -31.85 -24.75 13.95
CA ALA A 153 -31.01 -25.93 14.08
C ALA A 153 -31.69 -27.16 13.49
N GLU A 154 -30.91 -28.17 13.10
CA GLU A 154 -31.41 -29.43 12.56
C GLU A 154 -31.38 -30.58 13.57
N GLY A 155 -32.22 -31.58 13.35
CA GLY A 155 -32.23 -32.82 14.12
C GLY A 155 -32.49 -32.62 15.62
N GLN A 156 -31.81 -33.41 16.46
CA GLN A 156 -31.98 -33.36 17.92
C GLN A 156 -31.56 -32.01 18.53
N TYR A 157 -30.69 -31.26 17.83
CA TYR A 157 -30.25 -29.95 18.29
C TYR A 157 -31.38 -28.92 18.20
N ALA A 158 -32.28 -29.03 17.22
CA ALA A 158 -33.46 -28.17 17.08
C ALA A 158 -34.32 -28.13 18.35
N ASP A 159 -34.59 -29.30 18.92
CA ASP A 159 -35.39 -29.43 20.16
C ASP A 159 -34.69 -28.81 21.36
N LEU A 160 -33.36 -28.88 21.42
CA LEU A 160 -32.56 -28.25 22.48
C LEU A 160 -32.58 -26.73 22.37
N VAL A 161 -32.38 -26.19 21.17
CA VAL A 161 -32.44 -24.75 20.90
C VAL A 161 -33.82 -24.20 21.26
N LYS A 162 -34.89 -24.90 20.84
CA LYS A 162 -36.26 -24.52 21.20
C LYS A 162 -36.49 -24.50 22.71
N LYS A 163 -36.09 -25.57 23.42
CA LYS A 163 -36.20 -25.64 24.88
C LYS A 163 -35.39 -24.54 25.57
N LEU A 164 -34.20 -24.22 25.06
CA LEU A 164 -33.37 -23.13 25.59
C LEU A 164 -34.09 -21.79 25.47
N ARG A 165 -34.59 -21.44 24.27
CA ARG A 165 -35.37 -20.23 24.02
C ARG A 165 -36.56 -20.10 24.99
N GLU A 166 -37.37 -21.16 25.10
CA GLU A 166 -38.52 -21.20 26.03
C GLU A 166 -38.12 -21.10 27.51
N THR A 167 -36.97 -21.67 27.88
CA THR A 167 -36.49 -21.65 29.27
C THR A 167 -35.99 -20.26 29.66
N VAL A 168 -35.22 -19.63 28.78
CA VAL A 168 -34.68 -18.28 28.98
C VAL A 168 -35.83 -17.25 29.02
N GLU A 169 -36.86 -17.41 28.19
CA GLU A 169 -38.05 -16.56 28.23
C GLU A 169 -38.77 -16.62 29.60
N LYS A 170 -38.87 -17.82 30.18
CA LYS A 170 -39.48 -18.03 31.52
C LYS A 170 -38.58 -17.58 32.67
N ARG A 171 -37.28 -17.40 32.42
CA ARG A 171 -36.27 -17.05 33.42
C ARG A 171 -35.47 -15.83 32.95
N PRO A 172 -36.12 -14.64 32.82
CA PRO A 172 -35.50 -13.48 32.20
C PRO A 172 -34.29 -12.92 32.96
N ASP A 173 -34.12 -13.25 34.24
CA ASP A 173 -33.01 -12.81 35.09
C ASP A 173 -31.88 -13.88 35.19
N ASP A 174 -32.00 -15.00 34.47
CA ASP A 174 -30.98 -16.06 34.43
C ASP A 174 -29.86 -15.71 33.46
N ILE A 175 -28.81 -15.07 33.98
CA ILE A 175 -27.67 -14.61 33.17
C ILE A 175 -26.96 -15.76 32.43
N GLU A 176 -26.87 -16.94 33.04
CA GLU A 176 -26.22 -18.09 32.42
C GLU A 176 -27.05 -18.64 31.26
N GLY A 177 -28.36 -18.68 31.44
CA GLY A 177 -29.29 -19.00 30.36
C GLY A 177 -29.13 -18.06 29.16
N HIS A 178 -29.01 -16.75 29.41
CA HIS A 178 -28.78 -15.77 28.34
C HIS A 178 -27.41 -15.96 27.66
N ARG A 179 -26.34 -16.26 28.41
CA ARG A 179 -25.01 -16.51 27.82
C ARG A 179 -25.01 -17.69 26.86
N ILE A 180 -25.64 -18.80 27.28
CA ILE A 180 -25.79 -19.98 26.42
C ILE A 180 -26.61 -19.60 25.19
N LEU A 181 -27.70 -18.83 25.36
CA LEU A 181 -28.53 -18.39 24.24
C LEU A 181 -27.76 -17.49 23.26
N VAL A 182 -26.92 -16.57 23.74
CA VAL A 182 -26.03 -15.76 22.89
C VAL A 182 -25.13 -16.65 22.03
N GLY A 183 -24.47 -17.64 22.64
CA GLY A 183 -23.59 -18.55 21.90
C GLY A 183 -24.34 -19.37 20.85
N VAL A 184 -25.50 -19.92 21.20
CA VAL A 184 -26.34 -20.71 20.30
C VAL A 184 -26.87 -19.87 19.13
N GLU A 185 -27.43 -18.70 19.40
CA GLU A 185 -27.98 -17.83 18.36
C GLU A 185 -26.89 -17.26 17.46
N THR A 186 -25.71 -16.95 18.01
CA THR A 186 -24.55 -16.54 17.21
C THR A 186 -24.08 -17.66 16.29
N GLY A 187 -24.01 -18.91 16.78
CA GLY A 187 -23.64 -20.07 15.97
C GLY A 187 -24.66 -20.40 14.87
N LEU A 188 -25.92 -19.99 15.04
CA LEU A 188 -26.96 -20.06 14.02
C LEU A 188 -27.03 -18.78 13.16
N GLU A 189 -26.13 -17.82 13.36
CA GLU A 189 -26.12 -16.52 12.67
C GLU A 189 -27.38 -15.66 12.92
N ASN A 190 -28.13 -15.95 13.98
CA ASN A 190 -29.30 -15.19 14.42
C ASN A 190 -28.88 -13.97 15.25
N TYR A 191 -28.09 -13.07 14.66
CA TYR A 191 -27.42 -11.98 15.38
C TYR A 191 -28.38 -11.02 16.11
N ARG A 192 -29.59 -10.79 15.58
CA ARG A 192 -30.61 -9.98 16.26
C ARG A 192 -31.19 -10.69 17.49
N ALA A 193 -31.30 -12.02 17.48
CA ALA A 193 -31.68 -12.80 18.66
C ALA A 193 -30.57 -12.83 19.71
N ALA A 194 -29.32 -13.08 19.28
CA ALA A 194 -28.13 -12.99 20.14
C ALA A 194 -28.04 -11.62 20.81
N LEU A 195 -28.26 -10.54 20.06
CA LEU A 195 -28.27 -9.17 20.57
C LEU A 195 -29.34 -8.94 21.64
N ARG A 196 -30.55 -9.50 21.49
CA ARG A 196 -31.62 -9.39 22.50
C ARG A 196 -31.22 -10.09 23.81
N ALA A 197 -30.60 -11.26 23.72
CA ALA A 197 -30.07 -11.97 24.89
C ALA A 197 -28.91 -11.22 25.54
N GLN A 198 -27.96 -10.70 24.74
CA GLN A 198 -26.83 -9.90 25.23
C GLN A 198 -27.30 -8.61 25.91
N LYS A 199 -28.31 -7.95 25.35
CA LYS A 199 -28.94 -6.79 26.00
C LYS A 199 -29.44 -7.15 27.39
N ARG A 200 -30.01 -8.35 27.56
CA ARG A 200 -30.52 -8.80 28.85
C ARG A 200 -29.41 -9.08 29.85
N ILE A 201 -28.29 -9.63 29.40
CA ILE A 201 -27.06 -9.74 30.21
C ILE A 201 -26.62 -8.35 30.70
N LEU A 202 -26.54 -7.37 29.80
CA LEU A 202 -26.19 -5.99 30.16
C LEU A 202 -27.18 -5.36 31.14
N ASP A 203 -28.49 -5.58 30.95
CA ASP A 203 -29.52 -5.06 31.85
C ASP A 203 -29.42 -5.69 33.27
N ILE A 204 -29.07 -6.99 33.36
CA ILE A 204 -28.88 -7.71 34.64
C ILE A 204 -27.60 -7.27 35.35
N LEU A 205 -26.48 -7.17 34.61
CA LEU A 205 -25.18 -6.74 35.17
C LEU A 205 -25.20 -5.24 35.53
N ALA A 206 -25.96 -4.44 34.78
CA ALA A 206 -26.06 -2.99 34.93
C ALA A 206 -24.66 -2.33 35.01
N GLY A 207 -24.33 -1.71 36.14
CA GLY A 207 -23.03 -1.06 36.34
C GLY A 207 -21.83 -2.01 36.43
N GLN A 208 -22.06 -3.31 36.56
CA GLN A 208 -21.02 -4.34 36.67
C GLN A 208 -20.59 -4.90 35.31
N ALA A 209 -21.27 -4.53 34.22
CA ALA A 209 -20.90 -4.99 32.88
C ALA A 209 -19.47 -4.56 32.53
N GLY A 210 -18.66 -5.52 32.08
CA GLY A 210 -17.27 -5.35 31.68
C GLY A 210 -17.12 -4.86 30.25
N ALA A 211 -15.88 -4.67 29.79
CA ALA A 211 -15.60 -4.21 28.43
C ALA A 211 -16.16 -5.18 27.37
N GLU A 212 -15.98 -6.48 27.60
CA GLU A 212 -16.41 -7.52 26.66
C GLU A 212 -17.93 -7.58 26.49
N ASP A 213 -18.70 -7.40 27.57
CA ASP A 213 -20.17 -7.40 27.48
C ASP A 213 -20.69 -6.31 26.53
N PHE A 214 -20.05 -5.13 26.55
CA PHE A 214 -20.37 -4.02 25.64
C PHE A 214 -19.83 -4.23 24.22
N PHE A 215 -18.65 -4.83 24.09
CA PHE A 215 -18.08 -5.16 22.79
C PHE A 215 -18.94 -6.19 22.04
N GLU A 216 -19.34 -7.29 22.69
CA GLU A 216 -20.25 -8.28 22.12
C GLU A 216 -21.60 -7.66 21.73
N TYR A 217 -22.14 -6.79 22.58
CA TYR A 217 -23.37 -6.06 22.29
C TYR A 217 -23.25 -5.19 21.02
N ALA A 218 -22.11 -4.49 20.87
CA ALA A 218 -21.82 -3.77 19.64
C ALA A 218 -21.64 -4.69 18.43
N GLN A 219 -20.90 -5.78 18.59
CA GLN A 219 -20.59 -6.71 17.52
C GLN A 219 -21.87 -7.32 16.93
N PHE A 220 -22.83 -7.73 17.76
CA PHE A 220 -24.10 -8.25 17.26
C PHE A 220 -24.95 -7.19 16.57
N MET A 221 -24.90 -5.92 17.01
CA MET A 221 -25.53 -4.81 16.27
C MET A 221 -24.91 -4.63 14.88
N ILE A 222 -23.60 -4.77 14.77
CA ILE A 222 -22.84 -4.61 13.52
C ILE A 222 -23.12 -5.78 12.56
N PHE A 223 -23.07 -7.02 13.04
CA PHE A 223 -23.37 -8.22 12.24
C PHE A 223 -24.82 -8.22 11.77
N ALA A 224 -25.77 -7.89 12.64
CA ALA A 224 -27.19 -7.75 12.28
C ALA A 224 -27.47 -6.62 11.27
N SER A 225 -26.49 -5.75 11.01
CA SER A 225 -26.57 -4.61 10.09
C SER A 225 -25.62 -4.74 8.91
N GLY A 226 -25.11 -5.93 8.62
CA GLY A 226 -24.23 -6.17 7.47
C GLY A 226 -22.92 -5.38 7.55
N MET A 227 -22.28 -5.38 8.72
CA MET A 227 -21.03 -4.67 9.02
C MET A 227 -21.12 -3.15 9.11
N TYR A 228 -22.31 -2.56 9.03
CA TYR A 228 -22.50 -1.14 9.30
C TYR A 228 -22.38 -0.82 10.80
N VAL A 229 -21.53 0.16 11.15
CA VAL A 229 -21.35 0.62 12.53
C VAL A 229 -22.24 1.84 12.77
N SER A 230 -23.44 1.57 13.28
CA SER A 230 -24.44 2.59 13.65
C SER A 230 -23.97 3.50 14.79
N PRO A 231 -24.66 4.64 15.03
CA PRO A 231 -24.43 5.45 16.22
C PRO A 231 -24.55 4.64 17.53
N GLU A 232 -25.54 3.75 17.64
CA GLU A 232 -25.78 2.93 18.83
C GLU A 232 -24.69 1.86 19.03
N ALA A 233 -24.23 1.25 17.94
CA ALA A 233 -23.08 0.35 17.97
C ALA A 233 -21.82 1.11 18.38
N GLU A 234 -21.61 2.32 17.88
CA GLU A 234 -20.50 3.17 18.31
C GLU A 234 -20.57 3.49 19.82
N ASP A 235 -21.74 3.81 20.36
CA ASP A 235 -21.89 4.08 21.79
C ASP A 235 -21.50 2.87 22.64
N ALA A 236 -21.90 1.66 22.23
CA ALA A 236 -21.49 0.42 22.87
C ALA A 236 -19.97 0.17 22.76
N LEU A 237 -19.36 0.42 21.59
CA LEU A 237 -17.90 0.31 21.42
C LEU A 237 -17.15 1.33 22.29
N ARG A 238 -17.66 2.55 22.40
CA ARG A 238 -17.10 3.56 23.32
C ARG A 238 -17.23 3.12 24.78
N ALA A 239 -18.34 2.48 25.16
CA ALA A 239 -18.52 1.94 26.49
C ALA A 239 -17.55 0.78 26.79
N ALA A 240 -17.23 -0.05 25.79
CA ALA A 240 -16.18 -1.07 25.88
C ALA A 240 -14.80 -0.41 26.07
N LEU A 241 -14.43 0.53 25.20
CA LEU A 241 -13.14 1.24 25.23
C LEU A 241 -12.93 2.10 26.49
N ALA A 242 -14.01 2.59 27.09
CA ALA A 242 -13.93 3.31 28.37
C ALA A 242 -13.54 2.41 29.54
N ARG A 243 -13.80 1.10 29.44
CA ARG A 243 -13.48 0.09 30.45
C ARG A 243 -12.15 -0.58 30.16
N ASP A 244 -11.90 -0.88 28.89
CA ASP A 244 -10.65 -1.41 28.39
C ASP A 244 -10.21 -0.62 27.13
N PRO A 245 -9.33 0.38 27.29
CA PRO A 245 -8.82 1.16 26.17
C PRO A 245 -8.02 0.34 25.14
N ALA A 246 -7.58 -0.87 25.50
CA ALA A 246 -6.84 -1.77 24.66
C ALA A 246 -7.72 -2.84 23.99
N ASN A 247 -9.04 -2.81 24.17
CA ASN A 247 -9.95 -3.77 23.54
C ASN A 247 -9.82 -3.69 22.01
N GLU A 248 -9.11 -4.66 21.44
CA GLU A 248 -8.65 -4.62 20.06
C GLU A 248 -9.81 -4.77 19.06
N GLY A 249 -10.80 -5.59 19.38
CA GLY A 249 -12.01 -5.73 18.58
C GLY A 249 -12.78 -4.42 18.50
N ALA A 250 -12.91 -3.69 19.61
CA ALA A 250 -13.57 -2.40 19.61
C ALA A 250 -12.78 -1.35 18.81
N LEU A 251 -11.45 -1.35 18.92
CA LEU A 251 -10.58 -0.51 18.09
C LEU A 251 -10.72 -0.85 16.60
N TYR A 252 -10.83 -2.13 16.24
CA TYR A 252 -11.05 -2.58 14.86
C TYR A 252 -12.34 -2.00 14.29
N TYR A 253 -13.49 -2.18 14.97
CA TYR A 253 -14.76 -1.65 14.50
C TYR A 253 -14.83 -0.12 14.55
N MET A 254 -14.09 0.54 15.45
CA MET A 254 -13.91 2.00 15.39
C MET A 254 -13.14 2.47 14.17
N GLY A 255 -12.13 1.71 13.72
CA GLY A 255 -11.51 1.95 12.43
C GLY A 255 -12.48 1.75 11.26
N LEU A 256 -13.28 0.68 11.26
CA LEU A 256 -14.29 0.43 10.23
C LEU A 256 -15.33 1.56 10.15
N MET A 257 -15.81 2.04 11.29
CA MET A 257 -16.73 3.18 11.37
C MET A 257 -16.09 4.45 10.80
N MET A 258 -14.80 4.68 11.05
CA MET A 258 -14.09 5.84 10.48
C MET A 258 -13.98 5.73 8.95
N LEU A 259 -13.76 4.54 8.40
CA LEU A 259 -13.82 4.32 6.93
C LEU A 259 -15.19 4.63 6.36
N GLN A 260 -16.25 4.15 7.00
CA GLN A 260 -17.64 4.43 6.60
C GLN A 260 -17.98 5.93 6.59
N ASN A 261 -17.19 6.75 7.28
CA ASN A 261 -17.34 8.20 7.37
C ASN A 261 -16.24 8.99 6.62
N ASP A 262 -15.57 8.38 5.63
CA ASP A 262 -14.55 9.04 4.80
C ASP A 262 -13.33 9.53 5.61
N ARG A 263 -13.00 8.82 6.70
CA ARG A 263 -11.86 9.07 7.60
C ARG A 263 -10.84 7.93 7.57
N ALA A 264 -10.39 7.59 6.37
CA ALA A 264 -9.31 6.61 6.15
C ALA A 264 -8.01 6.99 6.88
N ASP A 265 -7.76 8.28 7.11
CA ASP A 265 -6.63 8.76 7.91
C ASP A 265 -6.67 8.23 9.36
N VAL A 266 -7.85 8.27 9.99
CA VAL A 266 -8.04 7.77 11.37
C VAL A 266 -8.04 6.25 11.37
N ALA A 267 -8.78 5.63 10.45
CA ALA A 267 -8.85 4.17 10.35
C ALA A 267 -7.47 3.54 10.13
N PHE A 268 -6.70 4.06 9.17
CA PHE A 268 -5.33 3.63 8.91
C PHE A 268 -4.46 3.73 10.16
N SER A 269 -4.51 4.88 10.86
CA SER A 269 -3.70 5.07 12.06
C SER A 269 -4.02 4.05 13.16
N THR A 270 -5.30 3.75 13.37
CA THR A 270 -5.79 2.80 14.38
C THR A 270 -5.44 1.36 14.00
N TRP A 271 -5.72 0.96 12.75
CA TRP A 271 -5.46 -0.39 12.28
C TRP A 271 -3.98 -0.70 12.14
N ARG A 272 -3.15 0.28 11.74
CA ARG A 272 -1.69 0.12 11.74
C ARG A 272 -1.16 -0.14 13.15
N ARG A 273 -1.73 0.52 14.16
CA ARG A 273 -1.37 0.26 15.56
C ARG A 273 -1.75 -1.18 15.95
N LEU A 274 -2.99 -1.60 15.68
CA LEU A 274 -3.44 -2.98 15.95
C LEU A 274 -2.58 -4.03 15.24
N LEU A 275 -2.18 -3.77 13.99
CA LEU A 275 -1.31 -4.66 13.22
C LEU A 275 0.07 -4.84 13.87
N ASN A 276 0.61 -3.77 14.44
CA ASN A 276 1.96 -3.75 15.03
C ASN A 276 2.00 -4.16 16.50
N GLU A 277 0.94 -3.86 17.27
CA GLU A 277 0.92 -3.97 18.73
C GLU A 277 -0.08 -5.00 19.26
N GLY A 278 -1.15 -5.30 18.51
CA GLY A 278 -2.21 -6.22 18.96
C GLY A 278 -1.79 -7.69 19.00
N ASP A 279 -2.68 -8.57 19.45
CA ASP A 279 -2.48 -10.01 19.39
C ASP A 279 -2.40 -10.44 17.91
N PRO A 280 -1.28 -11.04 17.46
CA PRO A 280 -1.13 -11.51 16.08
C PRO A 280 -2.13 -12.60 15.66
N GLU A 281 -2.72 -13.31 16.61
CA GLU A 281 -3.70 -14.37 16.34
C GLU A 281 -5.15 -13.90 16.40
N ALA A 282 -5.37 -12.63 16.76
CA ALA A 282 -6.73 -12.14 16.89
C ALA A 282 -7.47 -12.10 15.54
N PRO A 283 -8.79 -12.36 15.50
CA PRO A 283 -9.54 -12.48 14.25
C PRO A 283 -9.45 -11.26 13.33
N TRP A 284 -9.35 -10.05 13.89
CA TRP A 284 -9.22 -8.80 13.13
C TRP A 284 -7.89 -8.63 12.43
N GLN A 285 -6.82 -9.35 12.80
CA GLN A 285 -5.51 -9.22 12.14
C GLN A 285 -5.60 -9.57 10.65
N GLN A 286 -6.33 -10.64 10.31
CA GLN A 286 -6.51 -11.05 8.92
C GLN A 286 -7.28 -9.98 8.13
N PHE A 287 -8.39 -9.48 8.69
CA PHE A 287 -9.20 -8.45 8.04
C PHE A 287 -8.42 -7.14 7.86
N ILE A 288 -7.67 -6.71 8.88
CA ILE A 288 -6.81 -5.53 8.78
C ILE A 288 -5.78 -5.73 7.66
N ARG A 289 -5.09 -6.87 7.61
CA ARG A 289 -4.07 -7.14 6.58
C ARG A 289 -4.64 -7.11 5.16
N GLN A 290 -5.87 -7.58 4.99
CA GLN A 290 -6.55 -7.59 3.70
C GLN A 290 -6.83 -6.16 3.18
N ASP A 291 -7.22 -5.24 4.06
CA ASP A 291 -7.74 -3.94 3.65
C ASP A 291 -6.77 -2.77 3.88
N ILE A 292 -5.76 -2.92 4.75
CA ILE A 292 -4.96 -1.79 5.26
C ILE A 292 -4.13 -1.09 4.18
N GLU A 293 -3.72 -1.77 3.11
CA GLU A 293 -2.97 -1.14 2.01
C GLU A 293 -3.84 -0.17 1.21
N GLU A 294 -5.08 -0.55 0.91
CA GLU A 294 -6.05 0.33 0.26
C GLU A 294 -6.38 1.51 1.18
N VAL A 295 -6.59 1.23 2.46
CA VAL A 295 -6.85 2.25 3.48
C VAL A 295 -5.65 3.20 3.65
N ALA A 296 -4.42 2.70 3.54
CA ALA A 296 -3.20 3.51 3.54
C ALA A 296 -3.17 4.44 2.32
N ALA A 297 -3.48 3.93 1.12
CA ALA A 297 -3.55 4.74 -0.09
C ALA A 297 -4.62 5.84 0.04
N MET A 298 -5.81 5.53 0.55
CA MET A 298 -6.87 6.50 0.84
C MET A 298 -6.44 7.55 1.87
N ALA A 299 -5.64 7.16 2.86
CA ALA A 299 -5.04 8.06 3.85
C ALA A 299 -3.88 8.91 3.29
N GLY A 300 -3.43 8.65 2.06
CA GLY A 300 -2.29 9.32 1.42
C GLY A 300 -0.92 8.73 1.80
N ALA A 301 -0.89 7.57 2.47
CA ALA A 301 0.31 6.82 2.81
C ALA A 301 0.69 5.85 1.68
N VAL A 302 1.02 6.39 0.51
CA VAL A 302 1.28 5.61 -0.73
C VAL A 302 2.54 4.73 -0.70
N ASN A 303 3.43 4.95 0.27
CA ASN A 303 4.65 4.15 0.48
C ASN A 303 4.52 3.23 1.71
N PHE A 304 3.29 2.97 2.16
CA PHE A 304 3.09 2.01 3.23
C PHE A 304 3.37 0.60 2.70
N GLU A 305 4.23 -0.13 3.40
CA GLU A 305 4.49 -1.54 3.16
C GLU A 305 3.83 -2.35 4.27
N LEU A 306 3.05 -3.37 3.89
CA LEU A 306 2.43 -4.26 4.85
C LEU A 306 3.52 -5.03 5.62
N PRO A 307 3.63 -4.88 6.95
CA PRO A 307 4.60 -5.65 7.72
C PRO A 307 4.27 -7.14 7.64
N ALA A 308 5.29 -8.00 7.60
CA ALA A 308 5.10 -9.45 7.61
C ALA A 308 4.24 -9.89 8.80
N PRO A 309 3.50 -11.02 8.69
CA PRO A 309 2.79 -11.62 9.81
C PRO A 309 3.71 -11.78 11.04
N ARG A 310 3.32 -11.13 12.14
CA ARG A 310 3.91 -11.43 13.44
C ARG A 310 3.35 -12.79 13.85
N LEU A 311 4.20 -13.70 14.31
CA LEU A 311 3.73 -14.94 14.92
C LEU A 311 3.79 -14.77 16.42
N LYS A 312 2.84 -15.36 17.14
CA LYS A 312 2.79 -15.31 18.60
C LYS A 312 4.12 -15.74 19.19
N GLY A 313 4.66 -14.89 20.06
CA GLY A 313 5.88 -15.16 20.81
C GLY A 313 5.54 -15.46 22.27
N PRO A 314 6.55 -15.83 23.07
CA PRO A 314 6.39 -15.89 24.52
C PRO A 314 5.86 -14.54 25.03
N SER A 315 4.93 -14.57 25.98
CA SER A 315 4.39 -13.37 26.61
C SER A 315 5.46 -12.66 27.44
N ALA A 316 5.22 -11.40 27.81
CA ALA A 316 6.14 -10.68 28.69
C ALA A 316 6.35 -11.41 30.03
N ALA A 317 5.31 -12.07 30.55
CA ALA A 317 5.40 -12.90 31.74
C ALA A 317 6.24 -14.17 31.52
N ASP A 318 6.15 -14.80 30.34
CA ASP A 318 6.98 -15.96 30.00
C ASP A 318 8.47 -15.55 29.90
N ILE A 319 8.75 -14.36 29.37
CA ILE A 319 10.11 -13.82 29.29
C ILE A 319 10.65 -13.48 30.69
N GLU A 320 9.83 -12.86 31.54
CA GLU A 320 10.19 -12.54 32.93
C GLU A 320 10.44 -13.81 33.74
N ALA A 321 9.56 -14.80 33.65
CA ALA A 321 9.73 -16.10 34.29
C ALA A 321 11.02 -16.81 33.80
N ALA A 322 11.31 -16.75 32.50
CA ALA A 322 12.54 -17.29 31.95
C ALA A 322 13.81 -16.51 32.37
N SER A 323 13.67 -15.24 32.76
CA SER A 323 14.79 -14.42 33.24
C SER A 323 15.23 -14.76 34.66
N ASP A 324 14.33 -15.34 35.47
CA ASP A 324 14.61 -15.82 36.83
C ASP A 324 15.21 -17.24 36.85
N MET A 325 15.24 -17.94 35.71
CA MET A 325 15.77 -19.30 35.58
C MET A 325 17.30 -19.32 35.53
N SER A 326 17.90 -20.44 35.97
CA SER A 326 19.33 -20.68 35.75
C SER A 326 19.62 -20.78 34.25
N GLU A 327 20.88 -20.58 33.86
CA GLU A 327 21.26 -20.60 32.44
C GLU A 327 21.01 -21.98 31.80
N GLU A 328 21.25 -23.07 32.54
CA GLU A 328 20.99 -24.45 32.12
C GLU A 328 19.47 -24.72 32.02
N ASP A 329 18.69 -24.34 33.04
CA ASP A 329 17.23 -24.52 33.01
C ASP A 329 16.58 -23.70 31.89
N ARG A 330 17.11 -22.52 31.58
CA ARG A 330 16.63 -21.66 30.48
C ARG A 330 16.93 -22.29 29.12
N GLU A 331 18.09 -22.90 28.93
CA GLU A 331 18.40 -23.62 27.68
C GLU A 331 17.46 -24.80 27.47
N ASP A 332 17.23 -25.62 28.51
CA ASP A 332 16.31 -26.75 28.45
C ASP A 332 14.87 -26.29 28.17
N PHE A 333 14.45 -25.18 28.80
CA PHE A 333 13.16 -24.56 28.52
C PHE A 333 13.04 -24.13 27.05
N ILE A 334 14.04 -23.42 26.49
CA ILE A 334 14.03 -23.02 25.07
C ILE A 334 14.00 -24.24 24.15
N ARG A 335 14.79 -25.29 24.43
CA ARG A 335 14.76 -26.54 23.65
C ARG A 335 13.38 -27.18 23.67
N SER A 336 12.71 -27.19 24.82
CA SER A 336 11.35 -27.73 24.94
C SER A 336 10.33 -26.95 24.10
N MET A 337 10.43 -25.62 24.06
CA MET A 337 9.57 -24.77 23.23
C MET A 337 9.79 -24.99 21.74
N VAL A 338 11.05 -25.13 21.32
CA VAL A 338 11.42 -25.41 19.92
C VAL A 338 10.93 -26.80 19.51
N ALA A 339 11.07 -27.80 20.36
CA ALA A 339 10.53 -29.14 20.13
C ALA A 339 9.00 -29.12 19.98
N GLN A 340 8.28 -28.40 20.85
CA GLN A 340 6.83 -28.26 20.74
C GLN A 340 6.40 -27.57 19.43
N LEU A 341 7.13 -26.53 19.01
CA LEU A 341 6.90 -25.88 17.72
C LEU A 341 7.14 -26.85 16.55
N SER A 342 8.23 -27.64 16.61
CA SER A 342 8.53 -28.66 15.61
C SER A 342 7.42 -29.70 15.50
N ASP A 343 6.98 -30.26 16.63
CA ASP A 343 5.94 -31.28 16.67
C ASP A 343 4.62 -30.75 16.10
N ARG A 344 4.20 -29.54 16.51
CA ARG A 344 2.99 -28.91 15.98
C ARG A 344 3.08 -28.67 14.48
N LEU A 345 4.20 -28.14 13.98
CA LEU A 345 4.37 -27.92 12.54
C LEU A 345 4.38 -29.22 11.73
N ALA A 346 4.87 -30.31 12.31
CA ALA A 346 4.84 -31.64 11.69
C ALA A 346 3.43 -32.23 11.63
N THR A 347 2.55 -31.95 12.61
CA THR A 347 1.22 -32.55 12.71
C THR A 347 0.11 -31.68 12.10
N GLU A 348 0.13 -30.38 12.36
CA GLU A 348 -0.90 -29.42 11.96
C GLU A 348 -0.51 -28.61 10.73
N GLY A 349 0.77 -28.68 10.33
CA GLY A 349 1.32 -27.79 9.32
C GLY A 349 1.53 -26.38 9.86
N GLY A 350 1.86 -25.44 8.97
CA GLY A 350 2.02 -24.03 9.33
C GLY A 350 2.43 -23.19 8.14
N SER A 351 2.56 -21.90 8.34
CA SER A 351 3.03 -20.93 7.35
C SER A 351 4.55 -20.99 7.16
N ALA A 352 5.03 -20.55 6.00
CA ALA A 352 6.47 -20.45 5.72
C ALA A 352 7.22 -19.62 6.77
N ALA A 353 6.57 -18.62 7.38
CA ALA A 353 7.13 -17.84 8.47
C ALA A 353 7.37 -18.65 9.75
N GLU A 354 6.47 -19.58 10.09
CA GLU A 354 6.62 -20.45 11.27
C GLU A 354 7.73 -21.47 11.07
N TRP A 355 7.81 -22.04 9.87
CA TRP A 355 8.92 -22.92 9.46
C TRP A 355 10.26 -22.18 9.46
N ALA A 356 10.31 -20.95 8.94
CA ALA A 356 11.50 -20.09 8.98
C ALA A 356 11.92 -19.77 10.42
N ARG A 357 10.96 -19.55 11.33
CA ARG A 357 11.23 -19.37 12.76
C ARG A 357 11.84 -20.64 13.36
N LEU A 358 11.28 -21.82 13.10
CA LEU A 358 11.81 -23.08 13.60
C LEU A 358 13.26 -23.32 13.13
N ILE A 359 13.54 -23.12 11.84
CA ILE A 359 14.90 -23.21 11.28
C ILE A 359 15.85 -22.25 12.00
N SER A 360 15.43 -20.99 12.18
CA SER A 360 16.24 -19.98 12.86
C SER A 360 16.50 -20.34 14.33
N SER A 361 15.50 -20.88 15.04
CA SER A 361 15.62 -21.30 16.44
C SER A 361 16.62 -22.44 16.60
N TYR A 362 16.60 -23.44 15.72
CA TYR A 362 17.62 -24.51 15.73
C TYR A 362 19.02 -23.96 15.47
N GLY A 363 19.17 -23.00 14.56
CA GLY A 363 20.43 -22.30 14.34
C GLY A 363 20.97 -21.58 15.58
N ILE A 364 20.10 -20.86 16.31
CA ILE A 364 20.46 -20.17 17.56
C ILE A 364 20.90 -21.16 18.64
N LEU A 365 20.24 -22.32 18.74
CA LEU A 365 20.60 -23.39 19.68
C LEU A 365 21.87 -24.18 19.28
N GLY A 366 22.48 -23.85 18.13
CA GLY A 366 23.62 -24.57 17.57
C GLY A 366 23.27 -25.93 16.98
N GLU A 367 21.98 -26.26 16.87
CA GLU A 367 21.47 -27.53 16.35
C GLU A 367 21.33 -27.50 14.81
N VAL A 368 22.47 -27.24 14.13
CA VAL A 368 22.50 -27.02 12.68
C VAL A 368 21.96 -28.20 11.88
N GLU A 369 22.18 -29.44 12.34
CA GLU A 369 21.64 -30.63 11.66
C GLU A 369 20.11 -30.69 11.72
N ASN A 370 19.50 -30.28 12.84
CA ASN A 370 18.05 -30.17 12.94
C ASN A 370 17.52 -29.06 12.01
N ALA A 371 18.22 -27.92 11.92
CA ALA A 371 17.88 -26.86 10.97
C ALA A 371 17.91 -27.34 9.50
N LYS A 372 18.86 -28.22 9.13
CA LYS A 372 18.93 -28.83 7.77
C LYS A 372 17.78 -29.78 7.49
N ILE A 373 17.37 -30.57 8.48
CA ILE A 373 16.23 -31.47 8.37
C ILE A 373 14.97 -30.65 8.09
N ILE A 374 14.67 -29.65 8.94
CA ILE A 374 13.51 -28.78 8.77
C ILE A 374 13.57 -28.00 7.45
N TRP A 375 14.75 -27.53 7.01
CA TRP A 375 14.90 -26.90 5.70
C TRP A 375 14.56 -27.85 4.54
N THR A 376 14.89 -29.13 4.65
CA THR A 376 14.56 -30.14 3.63
C THR A 376 13.06 -30.42 3.59
N GLU A 377 12.43 -30.53 4.75
CA GLU A 377 10.98 -30.69 4.88
C GLU A 377 10.24 -29.47 4.34
N ALA A 378 10.70 -28.26 4.68
CA ALA A 378 10.11 -27.01 4.18
C ALA A 378 10.17 -26.92 2.65
N GLN A 379 11.25 -27.40 2.00
CA GLN A 379 11.31 -27.47 0.53
C GLN A 379 10.26 -28.41 -0.06
N ALA A 380 9.95 -29.52 0.62
CA ALA A 380 8.93 -30.44 0.16
C ALA A 380 7.51 -29.85 0.30
N VAL A 381 7.28 -29.05 1.35
CA VAL A 381 5.98 -28.41 1.62
C VAL A 381 5.75 -27.17 0.76
N PHE A 382 6.75 -26.29 0.64
CA PHE A 382 6.62 -24.96 0.02
C PHE A 382 7.32 -24.82 -1.33
N GLY A 383 7.90 -25.89 -1.90
CA GLY A 383 8.76 -25.81 -3.08
C GLY A 383 8.11 -25.20 -4.35
N SER A 384 6.77 -25.15 -4.42
CA SER A 384 6.02 -24.49 -5.50
C SER A 384 5.77 -23.00 -5.27
N ASP A 385 5.94 -22.49 -4.05
CA ASP A 385 5.75 -21.09 -3.68
C ASP A 385 7.11 -20.38 -3.60
N GLN A 386 7.43 -19.60 -4.62
CA GLN A 386 8.71 -18.88 -4.69
C GLN A 386 8.88 -17.86 -3.56
N GLY A 387 7.81 -17.18 -3.13
CA GLY A 387 7.87 -16.19 -2.07
C GLY A 387 8.13 -16.84 -0.71
N ALA A 388 7.43 -17.92 -0.40
CA ALA A 388 7.69 -18.73 0.79
C ALA A 388 9.14 -19.27 0.82
N MET A 389 9.62 -19.75 -0.32
CA MET A 389 10.97 -20.30 -0.45
C MET A 389 12.09 -19.26 -0.29
N GLU A 390 11.86 -18.01 -0.67
CA GLU A 390 12.81 -16.92 -0.40
C GLU A 390 12.96 -16.65 1.10
N GLN A 391 11.84 -16.59 1.82
CA GLN A 391 11.83 -16.40 3.27
C GLN A 391 12.54 -17.56 3.99
N LEU A 392 12.22 -18.80 3.63
CA LEU A 392 12.82 -19.99 4.23
C LEU A 392 14.32 -20.08 3.93
N ARG A 393 14.76 -19.70 2.73
CA ARG A 393 16.18 -19.68 2.35
C ARG A 393 16.97 -18.69 3.21
N ALA A 394 16.41 -17.52 3.50
CA ALA A 394 17.05 -16.54 4.37
C ALA A 394 17.27 -17.11 5.79
N ALA A 395 16.27 -17.79 6.35
CA ALA A 395 16.36 -18.46 7.65
C ALA A 395 17.34 -19.65 7.64
N ALA A 396 17.33 -20.46 6.59
CA ALA A 396 18.26 -21.59 6.46
C ALA A 396 19.71 -21.11 6.38
N LYS A 397 19.96 -19.99 5.70
CA LYS A 397 21.29 -19.38 5.63
C LYS A 397 21.74 -18.83 6.97
N SER A 398 20.88 -18.11 7.70
CA SER A 398 21.23 -17.58 9.02
C SER A 398 21.48 -18.70 10.05
N ALA A 399 20.78 -19.82 9.92
CA ALA A 399 20.95 -21.00 10.77
C ALA A 399 22.15 -21.89 10.39
N GLY A 400 22.87 -21.59 9.32
CA GLY A 400 23.97 -22.42 8.83
C GLY A 400 23.53 -23.75 8.18
N ALA A 401 22.25 -23.89 7.86
CA ALA A 401 21.72 -25.07 7.19
C ALA A 401 22.11 -25.12 5.69
N ILE A 402 22.40 -23.97 5.10
CA ILE A 402 22.88 -23.80 3.72
C ILE A 402 23.96 -22.71 3.65
N GLU A 403 24.73 -22.68 2.56
CA GLU A 403 25.81 -21.71 2.30
C GLU A 403 25.34 -20.30 1.86
#